data_AF-R5F0Z0-F1
#
_entry.id   AF-R5F0Z0-F1
#
_cell.length_a   1.000
_cell.length_b   1.000
_cell.length_c   1.000
_cell.angle_alpha   90.00
_cell.angle_beta   90.00
_cell.angle_gamma   90.00
#
_symmetry.space_group_name_H-M   'P 1'
#
loop_
_entity.id
_entity.type
_entity.pdbx_description
1 polymer ?
#
loop_
_entity_poly.entity_id
_entity_poly.type
_entity_poly.pdbx_seq_one_letter_code
_entity_poly.pdbx_strand_id
1 'polypeptide(L)'
;MPDKLLYLDADIMVCKDIGLLYDQDVETVEYAAARDHYGKYLINPGYINAGVLLFNMKRCRETGIFEKARELLRTKKLMFADQSALIRSTTSRRLLPQRFNDQKFLHGHTVIRHFSKRLFYTPYPHTENIKQWQVEKVHKKFGYTCFDDILNEYLSIKENLQ
;
A
#
# COMPACT_ATOMS: atom_id res chain seq x y z
N MET A 1 -13.78 -6.38 15.40
CA MET A 1 -12.82 -6.50 14.27
C MET A 1 -12.51 -7.97 14.06
N PRO A 2 -12.60 -8.48 12.82
CA PRO A 2 -12.30 -9.89 12.50
C PRO A 2 -10.86 -10.27 12.83
N ASP A 3 -10.58 -11.57 12.92
CA ASP A 3 -9.24 -12.07 13.25
C ASP A 3 -8.25 -12.01 12.09
N LYS A 4 -8.73 -12.07 10.84
CA LYS A 4 -7.95 -11.79 9.64
C LYS A 4 -8.52 -10.53 8.98
N LEU A 5 -7.67 -9.54 8.73
CA LEU A 5 -8.11 -8.24 8.20
C LEU A 5 -7.18 -7.76 7.10
N LEU A 6 -7.74 -7.43 5.94
CA LEU A 6 -7.02 -6.79 4.84
C LEU A 6 -7.24 -5.28 4.91
N TYR A 7 -6.17 -4.54 5.18
CA TYR A 7 -6.13 -3.08 5.10
C TYR A 7 -5.60 -2.66 3.73
N LEU A 8 -6.27 -1.68 3.12
CA LEU A 8 -5.95 -1.11 1.81
C LEU A 8 -6.04 0.41 1.90
N ASP A 9 -5.02 1.11 1.39
CA ASP A 9 -5.12 2.53 1.14
C ASP A 9 -6.14 2.80 0.03
N ALA A 10 -6.77 3.97 0.08
CA ALA A 10 -7.81 4.37 -0.88
C ALA A 10 -7.27 4.67 -2.28
N ASP A 11 -5.95 4.80 -2.44
CA ASP A 11 -5.27 5.14 -3.69
C ASP A 11 -4.65 3.93 -4.39
N ILE A 12 -5.38 2.82 -4.39
CA ILE A 12 -4.99 1.57 -5.06
C ILE A 12 -5.97 1.19 -6.17
N MET A 13 -5.51 0.39 -7.11
CA MET A 13 -6.33 -0.33 -8.09
C MET A 13 -6.02 -1.82 -8.01
N VAL A 14 -7.06 -2.65 -7.92
CA VAL A 14 -6.95 -4.11 -7.93
C VAL A 14 -6.98 -4.57 -9.39
N CYS A 15 -5.90 -5.21 -9.85
CA CYS A 15 -5.71 -5.56 -11.26
C CYS A 15 -5.97 -7.05 -11.56
N LYS A 16 -6.07 -7.86 -10.51
CA LYS A 16 -6.29 -9.31 -10.55
C LYS A 16 -7.08 -9.72 -9.31
N ASP A 17 -7.49 -10.99 -9.24
CA ASP A 17 -8.16 -11.54 -8.07
C ASP A 17 -7.42 -11.19 -6.77
N ILE A 18 -8.14 -10.48 -5.89
CA ILE A 18 -7.65 -10.06 -4.58
C ILE A 18 -7.46 -11.25 -3.62
N GLY A 19 -8.14 -12.38 -3.87
CA GLY A 19 -7.95 -13.64 -3.16
C GLY A 19 -6.49 -14.10 -3.17
N LEU A 20 -5.76 -13.84 -4.25
CA LEU A 20 -4.31 -14.10 -4.34
C LEU A 20 -3.50 -13.46 -3.21
N LEU A 21 -3.96 -12.30 -2.71
CA LEU A 21 -3.41 -11.64 -1.53
C LEU A 21 -4.10 -12.12 -0.25
N TYR A 22 -5.43 -12.15 -0.22
CA TYR A 22 -6.18 -12.45 0.99
C TYR A 22 -5.90 -13.86 1.53
N ASP A 23 -5.63 -14.82 0.66
CA ASP A 23 -5.37 -16.21 1.02
C ASP A 23 -3.94 -16.47 1.51
N GLN A 24 -3.08 -15.45 1.52
CA GLN A 24 -1.74 -15.57 2.11
C GLN A 24 -1.85 -15.96 3.59
N ASP A 25 -1.02 -16.92 3.99
CA ASP A 25 -0.97 -17.37 5.37
C ASP A 25 -0.21 -16.36 6.26
N VAL A 26 -0.85 -16.00 7.36
CA VAL A 26 -0.41 -15.05 8.38
C VAL A 26 -0.55 -15.60 9.80
N GLU A 27 -0.82 -16.90 9.98
CA GLU A 27 -1.15 -17.49 11.29
C GLU A 27 -0.04 -17.27 12.34
N THR A 28 1.22 -17.30 11.91
CA THR A 28 2.40 -17.20 12.76
C THR A 28 3.00 -15.79 12.89
N VAL A 29 2.48 -14.82 12.15
CA VAL A 29 3.01 -13.45 12.09
C VAL A 29 1.95 -12.41 12.44
N GLU A 30 2.35 -11.18 12.79
CA GLU A 30 1.40 -10.10 13.05
C GLU A 30 0.71 -9.64 11.75
N TYR A 31 1.46 -9.56 10.65
CA TYR A 31 0.93 -9.17 9.34
C TYR A 31 1.83 -9.63 8.19
N ALA A 32 1.27 -9.59 6.98
CA ALA A 32 2.01 -9.69 5.72
C ALA A 32 1.95 -8.37 4.94
N ALA A 33 3.07 -7.99 4.33
CA ALA A 33 3.19 -6.74 3.57
C ALA A 33 4.23 -6.86 2.46
N ALA A 34 4.01 -6.16 1.35
CA ALA A 34 5.01 -6.04 0.29
C ALA A 34 6.08 -4.98 0.64
N ARG A 35 7.27 -5.15 0.06
CA ARG A 35 8.38 -4.22 0.23
C ARG A 35 8.05 -2.84 -0.35
N ASP A 36 8.50 -1.79 0.31
CA ASP A 36 8.48 -0.44 -0.25
C ASP A 36 9.47 -0.35 -1.42
N HIS A 37 9.07 0.29 -2.52
CA HIS A 37 9.87 0.36 -3.73
C HIS A 37 11.21 1.06 -3.50
N TYR A 38 11.21 2.17 -2.78
CA TYR A 38 12.41 2.96 -2.51
C TYR A 38 13.05 2.56 -1.19
N GLY A 39 12.24 2.36 -0.15
CA GLY A 39 12.69 2.01 1.20
C GLY A 39 13.49 0.70 1.24
N LYS A 40 13.19 -0.27 0.36
CA LYS A 40 13.98 -1.50 0.27
C LYS A 40 15.44 -1.28 -0.12
N TYR A 41 15.73 -0.19 -0.83
CA TYR A 41 17.11 0.17 -1.24
C TYR A 41 17.74 1.23 -0.33
N LEU A 42 16.94 2.19 0.15
CA LEU A 42 17.44 3.36 0.87
C LEU A 42 17.50 3.18 2.40
N ILE A 43 16.71 2.26 2.97
CA ILE A 43 16.55 2.12 4.42
C ILE A 43 16.97 0.71 4.86
N ASN A 44 16.30 -0.32 4.34
CA ASN A 44 16.54 -1.72 4.70
C ASN A 44 15.88 -2.63 3.64
N PRO A 45 16.54 -3.69 3.15
CA PRO A 45 15.93 -4.68 2.24
C PRO A 45 14.58 -5.25 2.68
N GLY A 46 14.30 -5.27 3.98
CA GLY A 46 13.02 -5.69 4.55
C GLY A 46 12.02 -4.56 4.83
N TYR A 47 12.27 -3.33 4.40
CA TYR A 47 11.37 -2.18 4.63
C TYR A 47 10.08 -2.34 3.81
N ILE A 48 8.94 -2.19 4.48
CA ILE A 48 7.61 -2.43 3.92
C ILE A 48 6.88 -1.12 3.64
N ASN A 49 5.94 -1.16 2.71
CA ASN A 49 4.97 -0.10 2.51
C ASN A 49 3.68 -0.47 3.27
N ALA A 50 3.11 0.47 4.02
CA ALA A 50 1.95 0.26 4.87
C ALA A 50 0.58 0.38 4.16
N GLY A 51 0.56 0.72 2.86
CA GLY A 51 -0.70 0.92 2.15
C GLY A 51 -1.45 -0.35 1.77
N VAL A 52 -0.83 -1.51 1.94
CA VAL A 52 -1.48 -2.82 1.77
C VAL A 52 -0.94 -3.76 2.85
N LEU A 53 -1.80 -4.13 3.81
CA LEU A 53 -1.42 -4.95 4.96
C LEU A 53 -2.47 -6.03 5.19
N LEU A 54 -2.04 -7.29 5.21
CA LEU A 54 -2.89 -8.41 5.64
C LEU A 54 -2.55 -8.76 7.08
N PHE A 55 -3.41 -8.37 8.00
CA PHE A 55 -3.24 -8.56 9.43
C PHE A 55 -3.77 -9.89 9.94
N ASN A 56 -3.03 -10.46 10.87
CA ASN A 56 -3.54 -11.41 11.86
C ASN A 56 -3.84 -10.64 13.14
N MET A 57 -5.09 -10.22 13.30
CA MET A 57 -5.53 -9.38 14.42
C MET A 57 -5.43 -10.10 15.76
N LYS A 58 -5.51 -11.44 15.80
CA LYS A 58 -5.25 -12.22 17.01
C LYS A 58 -3.80 -12.05 17.45
N ARG A 59 -2.83 -12.29 16.56
CA ARG A 59 -1.41 -12.06 16.85
C ARG A 59 -1.10 -10.61 17.19
N CYS A 60 -1.67 -9.64 16.47
CA CYS A 60 -1.48 -8.22 16.79
C CYS A 60 -1.95 -7.85 18.20
N ARG A 61 -3.02 -8.49 18.70
CA ARG A 61 -3.51 -8.31 20.08
C ARG A 61 -2.56 -8.96 21.09
N GLU A 62 -2.14 -10.21 20.84
CA GLU A 62 -1.18 -10.92 21.69
C GLU A 62 0.14 -10.17 21.85
N THR A 63 0.67 -9.61 20.76
CA THR A 63 1.95 -8.90 20.78
C THR A 63 1.84 -7.44 21.21
N GLY A 64 0.63 -6.86 21.22
CA GLY A 64 0.42 -5.44 21.53
C GLY A 64 0.98 -4.47 20.49
N ILE A 65 1.16 -4.88 19.22
CA ILE A 65 1.82 -4.06 18.18
C ILE A 65 1.22 -2.65 18.04
N PHE A 66 -0.11 -2.53 18.10
CA PHE A 66 -0.78 -1.24 17.92
C PHE A 66 -0.61 -0.31 19.13
N GLU A 67 -0.53 -0.86 20.34
CA GLU A 67 -0.26 -0.07 21.54
C GLU A 67 1.17 0.50 21.50
N LYS A 68 2.16 -0.35 21.18
CA LYS A 68 3.55 0.08 20.97
C LYS A 68 3.65 1.16 19.90
N ALA A 69 2.95 0.98 18.77
CA ALA A 69 2.97 1.94 17.68
C ALA A 69 2.38 3.30 18.09
N ARG A 70 1.25 3.31 18.80
CA ARG A 70 0.65 4.55 19.33
C ARG A 70 1.56 5.22 20.37
N GLU A 71 2.21 4.46 21.24
CA GLU A 71 3.15 5.01 22.22
C GLU A 71 4.37 5.66 21.55
N LEU A 72 4.89 5.05 20.48
CA LEU A 72 5.94 5.65 19.66
C LEU A 72 5.48 6.96 19.01
N LEU A 73 4.27 7.00 18.46
CA LEU A 73 3.73 8.22 17.84
C LEU A 73 3.50 9.34 18.86
N ARG A 74 3.10 8.99 20.09
CA ARG A 74 2.91 9.93 21.19
C ARG A 74 4.22 10.58 21.63
N THR A 75 5.32 9.82 21.62
CA THR A 75 6.61 10.24 22.19
C THR A 75 7.63 10.71 21.15
N LYS A 76 7.44 10.37 19.87
CA LYS A 76 8.42 10.66 18.81
C LYS A 76 7.74 11.12 17.52
N LYS A 77 8.27 12.19 16.94
CA LYS A 77 7.95 12.59 15.57
C LYS A 77 8.72 11.71 14.59
N LEU A 78 8.02 10.79 13.92
CA LEU A 78 8.61 9.86 12.95
C LEU A 78 8.48 10.40 11.53
N MET A 79 9.50 10.17 10.69
CA MET A 79 9.56 10.67 9.32
C MET A 79 8.35 10.20 8.48
N PHE A 80 7.98 8.93 8.60
CA PHE A 80 6.79 8.35 7.98
C PHE A 80 5.83 7.86 9.06
N ALA A 81 5.46 8.76 10.00
CA ALA A 81 4.45 8.61 11.04
C ALA A 81 4.08 7.15 11.41
N ASP A 82 2.89 6.73 11.05
CA ASP A 82 2.24 5.45 11.33
C ASP A 82 2.98 4.26 10.71
N GLN A 83 3.40 4.34 9.43
CA GLN A 83 4.22 3.29 8.81
C GLN A 83 5.51 3.04 9.60
N SER A 84 6.20 4.10 9.99
CA SER A 84 7.43 4.01 10.79
C SER A 84 7.16 3.45 12.18
N ALA A 85 6.04 3.85 12.80
CA ALA A 85 5.65 3.34 14.11
C ALA A 85 5.32 1.85 14.06
N LEU A 86 4.58 1.41 13.04
CA LEU A 86 4.23 0.01 12.82
C LEU A 86 5.49 -0.84 12.61
N ILE A 87 6.38 -0.42 11.68
CA ILE A 87 7.62 -1.15 11.39
C ILE A 87 8.48 -1.28 12.65
N ARG A 88 8.63 -0.20 13.43
CA ARG A 88 9.43 -0.20 14.67
C ARG A 88 8.80 -1.00 15.80
N SER A 89 7.49 -1.21 15.77
CA SER A 89 6.75 -1.98 16.77
C SER A 89 6.58 -3.45 16.41
N THR A 90 6.92 -3.81 15.16
CA THR A 90 6.74 -5.16 14.60
C THR A 90 7.64 -6.16 15.30
N THR A 91 7.03 -7.24 15.79
CA THR A 91 7.70 -8.41 16.34
C THR A 91 7.93 -9.45 15.24
N SER A 92 6.93 -9.69 14.40
CA SER A 92 6.99 -10.67 13.32
C SER A 92 6.12 -10.27 12.14
N ARG A 93 6.67 -10.40 10.92
CA ARG A 93 5.94 -10.11 9.68
C ARG A 93 6.36 -11.05 8.56
N ARG A 94 5.47 -11.24 7.59
CA ARG A 94 5.77 -11.91 6.32
C ARG A 94 6.00 -10.87 5.22
N LEU A 95 7.12 -10.99 4.50
CA LEU A 95 7.37 -10.16 3.32
C LEU A 95 6.71 -10.79 2.10
N LEU A 96 5.83 -10.03 1.46
CA LEU A 96 5.14 -10.43 0.24
C LEU A 96 5.91 -9.99 -1.01
N PRO A 97 5.73 -10.70 -2.14
CA PRO A 97 6.17 -10.22 -3.45
C PRO A 97 5.62 -8.82 -3.75
N GLN A 98 6.42 -8.00 -4.42
CA GLN A 98 6.07 -6.60 -4.70
C GLN A 98 4.77 -6.42 -5.50
N ARG A 99 4.37 -7.45 -6.27
CA ARG A 99 3.12 -7.47 -7.04
C ARG A 99 1.84 -7.20 -6.25
N PHE A 100 1.90 -7.40 -4.94
CA PHE A 100 0.80 -7.16 -4.01
C PHE A 100 0.74 -5.71 -3.50
N ASN A 101 1.70 -4.87 -3.86
CA ASN A 101 1.73 -3.43 -3.58
C ASN A 101 2.72 -2.76 -4.55
N ASP A 102 2.44 -2.81 -5.86
CA ASP A 102 3.33 -2.22 -6.86
C ASP A 102 3.17 -0.70 -6.85
N GLN A 103 4.19 0.01 -6.36
CA GLN A 103 4.16 1.46 -6.12
C GLN A 103 4.68 2.30 -7.30
N LYS A 104 5.51 1.72 -8.18
CA LYS A 104 6.18 2.48 -9.26
C LYS A 104 5.53 2.33 -10.63
N PHE A 105 5.30 1.09 -11.06
CA PHE A 105 4.80 0.75 -12.40
C PHE A 105 3.76 -0.36 -12.31
N LEU A 106 2.84 -0.35 -13.27
CA LEU A 106 1.96 -1.47 -13.55
C LEU A 106 2.70 -2.51 -14.40
N HIS A 107 2.58 -3.78 -14.00
CA HIS A 107 3.12 -4.93 -14.72
C HIS A 107 2.01 -5.95 -15.00
N GLY A 108 2.22 -6.83 -15.98
CA GLY A 108 1.23 -7.87 -16.32
C GLY A 108 0.93 -8.86 -15.18
N HIS A 109 1.81 -8.96 -14.18
CA HIS A 109 1.65 -9.79 -13.00
C HIS A 109 1.22 -9.02 -11.73
N THR A 110 1.04 -7.70 -11.83
CA THR A 110 0.58 -6.86 -10.71
C THR A 110 -0.81 -7.32 -10.27
N VAL A 111 -0.97 -7.52 -8.96
CA VAL A 111 -2.28 -7.79 -8.33
C VAL A 111 -2.86 -6.49 -7.80
N ILE A 112 -2.03 -5.66 -7.16
CA ILE A 112 -2.43 -4.34 -6.66
C ILE A 112 -1.46 -3.28 -7.16
N ARG A 113 -1.98 -2.29 -7.87
CA ARG A 113 -1.28 -1.08 -8.26
C ARG A 113 -1.56 0.02 -7.23
N HIS A 114 -0.54 0.49 -6.53
CA HIS A 114 -0.66 1.54 -5.52
C HIS A 114 -0.16 2.90 -6.05
N PHE A 115 -1.05 3.89 -6.14
CA PHE A 115 -0.77 5.24 -6.63
C PHE A 115 -0.10 6.11 -5.56
N SER A 116 1.04 5.66 -5.07
CA SER A 116 1.89 6.39 -4.12
C SER A 116 2.66 7.53 -4.81
N LYS A 117 3.19 8.45 -3.99
CA LYS A 117 4.12 9.48 -4.46
C LYS A 117 5.35 8.83 -5.09
N ARG A 118 5.77 9.31 -6.26
CA ARG A 118 6.84 8.70 -7.07
C ARG A 118 7.88 9.72 -7.51
N LEU A 119 9.14 9.27 -7.63
CA LEU A 119 10.22 10.00 -8.28
C LEU A 119 10.16 9.84 -9.81
N PHE A 120 10.19 10.96 -10.52
CA PHE A 120 10.33 11.08 -11.96
C PHE A 120 11.67 11.74 -12.28
N TYR A 121 12.28 11.38 -13.41
CA TYR A 121 13.59 11.90 -13.81
C TYR A 121 13.52 12.95 -14.92
N THR A 122 12.43 12.99 -15.69
CA THR A 122 12.23 13.92 -16.81
C THR A 122 11.10 14.89 -16.51
N PRO A 123 11.20 16.19 -16.89
CA PRO A 123 12.37 16.84 -17.52
C PRO A 123 13.54 17.09 -16.56
N TYR A 124 13.34 16.97 -15.25
CA TYR A 124 14.39 16.96 -14.22
C TYR A 124 13.93 16.08 -13.04
N PRO A 125 14.81 15.67 -12.11
CA PRO A 125 14.39 14.88 -10.94
C PRO A 125 13.38 15.61 -10.06
N HIS A 126 12.18 15.08 -9.95
CA HIS A 126 11.14 15.63 -9.07
C HIS A 126 10.18 14.53 -8.62
N THR A 127 9.42 14.82 -7.57
CA THR A 127 8.39 13.90 -7.11
C THR A 127 7.01 14.40 -7.51
N GLU A 128 6.19 13.53 -8.05
CA GLU A 128 4.76 13.80 -8.27
C GLU A 128 3.92 12.80 -7.48
N ASN A 129 2.77 13.28 -7.00
CA ASN A 129 1.77 12.46 -6.33
C ASN A 129 0.52 12.41 -7.21
N ILE A 130 0.53 11.50 -8.19
CA ILE A 130 -0.59 11.30 -9.12
C ILE A 130 -1.48 10.19 -8.56
N LYS A 131 -2.74 10.51 -8.30
CA LYS A 131 -3.74 9.57 -7.78
C LYS A 131 -4.59 9.00 -8.90
N GLN A 132 -5.18 7.82 -8.70
CA GLN A 132 -5.96 7.12 -9.72
C GLN A 132 -7.17 7.92 -10.20
N TRP A 133 -7.78 8.73 -9.32
CA TRP A 133 -8.89 9.63 -9.69
C TRP A 133 -8.47 10.83 -10.54
N GLN A 134 -7.18 11.05 -10.78
CA GLN A 134 -6.68 12.07 -11.71
C GLN A 134 -6.54 11.45 -13.11
N VAL A 135 -7.66 11.00 -13.68
CA VAL A 135 -7.75 10.16 -14.90
C VAL A 135 -6.88 10.70 -16.04
N GLU A 136 -7.02 11.98 -16.39
CA GLU A 136 -6.23 12.60 -17.45
C GLU A 136 -4.71 12.51 -17.20
N LYS A 137 -4.26 12.67 -15.95
CA LYS A 137 -2.84 12.54 -15.60
C LYS A 137 -2.40 11.09 -15.66
N VAL A 138 -3.24 10.16 -15.23
CA VAL A 138 -2.96 8.72 -15.31
C VAL A 138 -2.76 8.31 -16.77
N HIS A 139 -3.63 8.75 -17.67
CA HIS A 139 -3.49 8.52 -19.11
C HIS A 139 -2.23 9.19 -19.67
N LYS A 140 -2.05 10.49 -19.44
CA LYS A 140 -0.95 11.26 -20.03
C LYS A 140 0.43 10.84 -19.53
N LYS A 141 0.57 10.53 -18.24
CA LYS A 141 1.87 10.24 -17.60
C LYS A 141 2.19 8.76 -17.56
N PHE A 142 1.19 7.88 -17.47
CA PHE A 142 1.40 6.44 -17.34
C PHE A 142 0.89 5.63 -18.53
N GLY A 143 -0.03 6.19 -19.34
CA GLY A 143 -0.64 5.46 -20.46
C GLY A 143 -1.60 4.37 -20.02
N TYR A 144 -2.11 4.41 -18.78
CA TYR A 144 -2.95 3.34 -18.24
C TYR A 144 -4.42 3.57 -18.61
N THR A 145 -4.85 2.95 -19.71
CA THR A 145 -6.27 2.89 -20.11
C THR A 145 -6.98 1.63 -19.61
N CYS A 146 -6.25 0.68 -19.03
CA CYS A 146 -6.78 -0.57 -18.50
C CYS A 146 -7.68 -0.42 -17.26
N PHE A 147 -7.87 0.81 -16.77
CA PHE A 147 -8.69 1.13 -15.61
C PHE A 147 -9.95 1.94 -15.99
N ASP A 148 -10.16 2.21 -17.28
CA ASP A 148 -11.18 3.15 -17.74
C ASP A 148 -12.59 2.67 -17.44
N ASP A 149 -12.83 1.36 -17.42
CA ASP A 149 -14.10 0.76 -17.01
C ASP A 149 -14.52 1.23 -15.61
N ILE A 150 -13.65 1.05 -14.62
CA ILE A 150 -13.89 1.42 -13.22
C ILE A 150 -13.83 2.94 -13.04
N LEU A 151 -12.91 3.63 -13.72
CA LEU A 151 -12.76 5.08 -13.59
C LEU A 151 -13.96 5.81 -14.17
N ASN A 152 -14.54 5.33 -15.27
CA ASN A 152 -15.76 5.92 -15.84
C ASN A 152 -16.97 5.70 -14.93
N GLU A 153 -17.10 4.51 -14.33
CA GLU A 153 -18.13 4.26 -13.32
C GLU A 153 -17.98 5.21 -12.12
N TYR A 154 -16.76 5.34 -11.59
CA TYR A 154 -16.45 6.29 -10.52
C TYR A 154 -16.83 7.74 -10.87
N LEU A 155 -16.50 8.20 -12.08
CA LEU A 155 -16.83 9.55 -12.54
C LEU A 155 -18.35 9.75 -12.65
N SER A 156 -19.08 8.76 -13.18
CA SER A 156 -20.54 8.82 -13.26
C SER A 156 -21.19 8.88 -11.88
N ILE A 157 -20.73 8.05 -10.93
CA ILE A 157 -21.22 8.08 -9.54
C ILE A 157 -20.93 9.45 -8.91
N LYS A 158 -19.73 9.98 -9.12
CA LYS A 158 -19.32 11.27 -8.57
C LYS A 158 -20.17 12.43 -9.10
N GLU A 159 -20.48 12.43 -10.40
CA GLU A 159 -21.35 13.44 -11.01
C GLU A 159 -22.77 13.38 -10.44
N ASN A 160 -23.32 12.17 -10.22
CA ASN A 160 -24.65 11.98 -9.63
C ASN A 160 -24.73 12.32 -8.12
N LEU A 161 -23.61 12.50 -7.44
CA LEU A 161 -23.54 12.90 -6.03
C LEU A 161 -23.43 14.43 -5.85
N GLN A 162 -23.18 15.18 -6.93
CA GLN A 162 -23.08 16.64 -6.93
C GLN A 162 -24.42 17.31 -7.20
#